data_AF-A0A930RJR3-F1
#
_entry.id   AF-A0A930RJR3-F1
#
_cell.length_a   1.000
_cell.length_b   1.000
_cell.length_c   1.000
_cell.angle_alpha   90.00
_cell.angle_beta   90.00
_cell.angle_gamma   90.00
#
_symmetry.space_group_name_H-M   'P 1'
#
loop_
_entity.id
_entity.type
_entity.pdbx_description
1 polymer ?
#
loop_
_entity_poly.entity_id
_entity_poly.type
_entity_poly.pdbx_seq_one_letter_code
_entity_poly.pdbx_strand_id
1 'polypeptide(L)' 'FYIYKERSIVLGKEVTFQLDGKFKKGLAKEISESGRLQVELEDKHTIWLNSGEISLTSW' A
#
# COMPACT_ATOMS: atom_id res chain seq x y z
N PHE A 1 1.21 -11.83 -21.81
CA PHE A 1 -0.01 -11.59 -21.01
C PHE A 1 0.30 -11.94 -19.56
N TYR A 2 0.80 -10.96 -18.80
CA TYR A 2 1.37 -11.20 -17.46
C TYR A 2 0.96 -10.09 -16.50
N ILE A 3 -0.32 -10.01 -16.17
CA ILE A 3 -0.82 -9.07 -15.16
C ILE A 3 -2.03 -9.78 -14.53
N TYR A 4 -2.34 -9.54 -13.26
CA TYR A 4 -3.51 -10.01 -12.50
C TYR A 4 -3.34 -11.13 -11.45
N LYS A 5 -2.15 -11.71 -11.23
CA LYS A 5 -2.02 -12.74 -10.18
C LYS A 5 -1.83 -12.23 -8.74
N GLU A 6 -1.74 -10.93 -8.49
CA GLU A 6 -1.31 -10.41 -7.18
C GLU A 6 -2.30 -9.46 -6.49
N ARG A 7 -3.60 -9.56 -6.77
CA ARG A 7 -4.61 -8.68 -6.14
C ARG A 7 -4.83 -8.91 -4.63
N SER A 8 -4.21 -9.91 -3.98
CA SER A 8 -4.59 -10.26 -2.59
C SER A 8 -3.44 -10.69 -1.67
N ILE A 9 -2.19 -10.31 -1.92
CA ILE A 9 -1.09 -10.66 -0.98
C ILE A 9 -0.84 -9.55 0.05
N VAL A 10 -1.07 -8.28 -0.29
CA VAL A 10 -0.76 -7.15 0.62
C VAL A 10 -1.96 -6.70 1.47
N LEU A 11 -3.19 -7.06 1.12
CA LEU A 11 -4.37 -6.69 1.89
C LEU A 11 -4.32 -7.36 3.27
N GLY A 12 -4.44 -6.57 4.34
CA GLY A 12 -4.26 -7.02 5.72
C GLY A 12 -2.80 -7.16 6.15
N LYS A 13 -1.83 -6.75 5.32
CA LYS A 13 -0.42 -6.68 5.70
C LYS A 13 -0.02 -5.26 6.05
N GLU A 14 0.93 -5.16 6.99
CA GLU A 14 1.61 -3.91 7.27
C GLU A 14 2.55 -3.60 6.11
N VAL A 15 2.35 -2.45 5.48
CA VAL A 15 3.19 -1.94 4.40
C VAL A 15 3.99 -0.76 4.92
N THR A 16 5.28 -0.76 4.63
CA THR A 16 6.15 0.41 4.86
C THR A 16 6.24 1.19 3.55
N PHE A 17 5.99 2.49 3.61
CA PHE A 17 5.99 3.39 2.47
C PHE A 17 6.70 4.69 2.82
N GLN A 18 7.23 5.39 1.84
CA GLN A 18 7.87 6.68 2.06
C GLN A 18 6.87 7.80 1.77
N LEU A 19 6.61 8.64 2.77
CA LEU A 19 5.77 9.82 2.66
C LEU A 19 6.57 11.02 3.14
N ASP A 20 6.72 12.04 2.28
CA ASP A 20 7.45 13.27 2.63
C ASP A 20 8.91 12.99 3.05
N GLY A 21 9.55 12.03 2.38
CA GLY A 21 10.91 11.59 2.71
C GLY A 21 11.04 10.71 3.96
N LYS A 22 9.97 10.50 4.73
CA LYS A 22 9.95 9.66 5.93
C LYS A 22 9.29 8.32 5.65
N PHE A 23 9.90 7.24 6.14
CA PHE A 23 9.26 5.93 6.13
C PHE A 23 8.15 5.89 7.17
N LYS A 24 6.94 5.61 6.71
CA LYS A 24 5.76 5.38 7.52
C LYS A 24 5.27 3.96 7.30
N LYS A 25 4.58 3.43 8.29
CA LYS A 25 3.96 2.12 8.22
C LYS A 25 2.45 2.26 8.33
N GLY A 26 1.73 1.34 7.71
CA GLY A 26 0.31 1.24 7.89
C GLY A 26 -0.23 -0.05 7.31
N LEU A 27 -1.48 -0.36 7.63
CA LEU A 27 -2.16 -1.56 7.20
C LEU A 27 -2.77 -1.33 5.82
N ALA A 28 -2.37 -2.11 4.82
CA ALA A 28 -3.03 -2.08 3.53
C ALA A 28 -4.46 -2.63 3.64
N LYS A 29 -5.46 -1.78 3.41
CA LYS A 29 -6.89 -2.11 3.55
C LYS A 29 -7.53 -2.49 2.23
N GLU A 30 -7.20 -1.76 1.16
CA GLU A 30 -7.85 -1.90 -0.14
C GLU A 30 -6.91 -1.52 -1.29
N ILE A 31 -7.17 -2.05 -2.48
CA ILE A 31 -6.53 -1.59 -3.72
C ILE A 31 -7.63 -1.12 -4.67
N SER A 32 -7.59 0.15 -5.07
CA SER A 32 -8.49 0.73 -6.05
C SER A 32 -8.28 0.07 -7.42
N GLU A 33 -9.31 0.06 -8.26
CA GLU A 33 -9.24 -0.43 -9.65
C GLU A 33 -8.16 0.27 -10.48
N SER A 34 -7.81 1.52 -10.13
CA SER A 34 -6.71 2.26 -10.77
C SER A 34 -5.32 1.88 -10.22
N GLY A 35 -5.21 0.87 -9.36
CA GLY A 35 -3.95 0.40 -8.75
C GLY A 35 -3.50 1.15 -7.49
N ARG A 36 -4.29 2.09 -6.95
CA ARG A 36 -3.93 2.81 -5.72
C ARG A 36 -4.12 1.94 -4.49
N LEU A 37 -3.17 1.96 -3.57
CA LEU A 37 -3.24 1.21 -2.31
C LEU A 37 -3.80 2.11 -1.20
N GLN A 38 -4.92 1.73 -0.60
CA GLN A 38 -5.41 2.34 0.62
C GLN A 38 -4.68 1.75 1.83
N VAL A 39 -4.08 2.61 2.63
CA VAL A 39 -3.33 2.23 3.82
C VAL A 39 -3.89 2.95 5.03
N GLU A 40 -4.22 2.20 6.08
CA GLU A 40 -4.66 2.69 7.39
C GLU A 40 -3.43 2.87 8.28
N LEU A 41 -3.18 4.12 8.66
CA LEU A 41 -2.14 4.51 9.61
C LEU A 41 -2.57 4.16 11.04
N GLU A 42 -1.59 4.13 11.95
CA GLU A 42 -1.84 3.92 13.40
C GLU A 42 -2.83 4.93 13.99
N ASP A 43 -2.91 6.14 13.43
CA ASP A 43 -3.84 7.20 13.82
C ASP A 43 -5.29 6.96 13.33
N LYS A 44 -5.61 5.77 12.81
CA LYS A 44 -6.87 5.40 12.12
C LYS A 44 -7.17 6.22 10.86
N HIS A 45 -6.25 7.07 10.44
CA HIS A 45 -6.33 7.80 9.19
C HIS A 45 -5.99 6.88 8.02
N THR A 46 -6.83 6.86 7.00
CA THR A 46 -6.56 6.13 5.76
C THR A 46 -6.04 7.06 4.68
N ILE A 47 -4.99 6.64 4.00
CA ILE A 47 -4.38 7.36 2.88
C ILE A 47 -4.40 6.49 1.63
N TRP A 48 -4.49 7.12 0.46
CA TRP A 48 -4.36 6.45 -0.82
C TRP A 48 -2.97 6.72 -1.38
N LEU A 49 -2.21 5.64 -1.58
CA LEU A 49 -0.88 5.69 -2.14
C LEU A 49 -0.91 5.22 -3.59
N ASN A 50 -0.21 5.93 -4.48
CA ASN A 50 -0.07 5.50 -5.88
C ASN A 50 1.03 4.45 -5.98
N SER A 51 0.86 3.44 -6.84
CA SER A 51 1.81 2.31 -6.94
C SER A 51 3.26 2.72 -7.29
N GLY A 52 3.48 3.94 -7.79
CA GLY A 52 4.82 4.46 -8.11
C GLY A 52 5.61 5.03 -6.94
N GLU A 53 4.97 5.35 -5.82
CA GLU A 53 5.60 5.98 -4.63
C GLU A 53 5.82 4.97 -3.49
N ILE A 54 5.33 3.74 -3.66
CA ILE A 54 5.41 2.69 -2.65
C ILE A 54 6.55 1.76 -3.05
N SER A 55 7.72 1.99 -2.48
CA SER A 55 8.71 0.92 -2.40
C SER A 55 8.23 -0.07 -1.35
N LEU A 56 7.43 -1.04 -1.79
CA LEU A 56 7.14 -2.24 -1.00
C LEU A 56 8.46 -2.97 -0.83
N THR A 57 9.17 -2.71 0.26
CA THR A 57 10.21 -3.60 0.75
C THR A 57 9.52 -4.85 1.28
N SER A 58 9.01 -5.65 0.35
CA SER A 58 8.55 -7.02 0.52
C SER A 58 9.76 -7.84 1.04
N TRP A 59 9.66 -8.87 1.88
CA TRP A 59 8.69 -9.95 2.06
C TRP A 59 8.78 -10.48 3.50
#